data_AF-A1WWP0-F1
#
_entry.id   AF-A1WWP0-F1
#
_cell.length_a   1.000
_cell.length_b   1.000
_cell.length_c   1.000
_cell.angle_alpha   90.00
_cell.angle_beta   90.00
_cell.angle_gamma   90.00
#
_symmetry.space_group_name_H-M   'P 1'
#
loop_
_entity.id
_entity.type
_entity.pdbx_description
1 polymer ?
#
loop_
_entity_poly.entity_id
_entity_poly.type
_entity_poly.pdbx_seq_one_letter_code
_entity_poly.pdbx_strand_id
1 'polypeptide(L)'
;MSRAMRQGILGLLGGALLMVGCSDGTPGESAKADVFDQLADSHYITHGESDFRVYAVKDPHCPACTNLKNAVENGATPSVEWRWVPVGFLGSGAQADAAAMIEDEKDIDGYDAVQANMQLAQDLGVRSVPTVFYRDTDGEVRFFVGGDQQALDALERMASE
;
A
#
# COMPACT_ATOMS: atom_id res chain seq x y z
N MET A 1 21.80 47.91 -51.56
CA MET A 1 22.68 47.02 -50.78
C MET A 1 21.81 45.91 -50.20
N SER A 2 22.17 44.66 -50.52
CA SER A 2 21.74 43.37 -49.90
C SER A 2 20.24 43.03 -49.83
N ARG A 3 19.77 42.06 -50.65
CA ARG A 3 19.59 40.61 -50.36
C ARG A 3 18.33 40.35 -49.50
N ALA A 4 17.48 39.35 -49.72
CA ALA A 4 17.37 38.30 -50.72
C ALA A 4 15.96 37.68 -50.59
N MET A 5 15.62 36.92 -51.61
CA MET A 5 14.38 36.22 -51.91
C MET A 5 14.35 34.80 -51.30
N ARG A 6 13.13 34.23 -51.22
CA ARG A 6 12.71 32.81 -51.38
C ARG A 6 12.59 31.85 -50.18
N GLN A 7 11.42 31.17 -50.21
CA GLN A 7 11.12 29.74 -49.93
C GLN A 7 11.27 29.30 -48.47
N GLY A 8 10.24 28.79 -47.78
CA GLY A 8 9.27 27.76 -48.17
C GLY A 8 9.84 26.39 -47.77
N ILE A 9 9.16 25.65 -46.87
CA ILE A 9 9.12 24.17 -46.78
C ILE A 9 8.29 23.74 -45.55
N LEU A 10 7.36 22.81 -45.83
CA LEU A 10 6.62 21.94 -44.92
C LEU A 10 7.49 21.40 -43.76
N GLY A 11 6.95 21.39 -42.54
CA GLY A 11 7.63 20.80 -41.38
C GLY A 11 6.66 20.07 -40.45
N LEU A 12 6.40 18.81 -40.80
CA LEU A 12 6.12 17.66 -39.91
C LEU A 12 4.90 17.73 -38.96
N LEU A 13 3.88 16.98 -39.38
CA LEU A 13 3.03 16.17 -38.53
C LEU A 13 3.90 15.38 -37.52
N GLY A 14 4.09 15.94 -36.33
CA GLY A 14 4.59 15.21 -35.18
C GLY A 14 3.45 14.35 -34.63
N GLY A 15 3.39 13.10 -35.08
CA GLY A 15 2.46 12.12 -34.55
C GLY A 15 2.66 11.97 -33.04
N ALA A 16 1.60 12.25 -32.28
CA ALA A 16 1.54 11.88 -30.88
C ALA A 16 1.51 10.35 -30.81
N LEU A 17 2.66 9.75 -30.49
CA LEU A 17 2.74 8.36 -30.06
C LEU A 17 1.99 8.27 -28.73
N LEU A 18 0.75 7.79 -28.79
CA LEU A 18 0.03 7.35 -27.59
C LEU A 18 0.76 6.10 -27.09
N MET A 19 1.63 6.27 -26.09
CA MET A 19 2.12 5.15 -25.30
C MET A 19 0.90 4.57 -24.58
N VAL A 20 0.29 3.55 -25.18
CA VAL A 20 -0.64 2.66 -24.48
C VAL A 20 0.21 1.96 -23.44
N GLY A 21 0.19 2.46 -22.21
CA GLY A 21 0.77 1.75 -21.08
C GLY A 21 0.01 0.45 -20.91
N CYS A 22 0.70 -0.68 -21.03
CA CYS A 22 0.18 -1.94 -20.53
C CYS A 22 -0.06 -1.75 -19.04
N SER A 23 -1.29 -2.00 -18.58
CA SER A 23 -1.51 -2.16 -17.15
C SER A 23 -0.91 -3.53 -16.82
N ASP A 24 0.28 -3.57 -16.23
CA ASP A 24 1.06 -4.80 -16.01
C ASP A 24 0.42 -5.78 -14.99
N GLY A 25 -0.87 -5.62 -14.69
CA GLY A 25 -1.60 -6.43 -13.72
C GLY A 25 -1.20 -6.19 -12.27
N THR A 26 -0.26 -5.29 -12.02
CA THR A 26 0.23 -4.89 -10.69
C THR A 26 -0.78 -3.95 -10.01
N PRO A 27 -1.38 -4.33 -8.87
CA PRO A 27 -2.39 -3.49 -8.20
C PRO A 27 -1.85 -2.17 -7.67
N GLY A 28 -2.67 -1.13 -7.71
CA GLY A 28 -2.43 0.09 -6.93
C GLY A 28 -1.49 1.13 -7.56
N GLU A 29 -1.18 2.14 -6.76
CA GLU A 29 -0.41 3.34 -7.11
C GLU A 29 1.03 3.24 -6.59
N SER A 30 1.96 3.97 -7.19
CA SER A 30 3.35 4.04 -6.71
C SER A 30 3.46 4.88 -5.43
N ALA A 31 4.27 4.42 -4.49
CA ALA A 31 4.67 5.15 -3.30
C ALA A 31 6.17 5.49 -3.36
N LYS A 32 6.64 6.32 -2.42
CA LYS A 32 8.08 6.58 -2.29
C LYS A 32 8.78 5.32 -1.72
N ALA A 33 10.04 5.12 -2.12
CA ALA A 33 10.79 3.91 -1.75
C ALA A 33 11.00 3.76 -0.24
N ASP A 34 11.15 4.87 0.48
CA ASP A 34 11.37 4.93 1.94
C ASP A 34 10.12 4.62 2.77
N VAL A 35 8.93 4.57 2.15
CA VAL A 35 7.68 4.24 2.85
C VAL A 35 7.73 2.83 3.43
N PHE A 36 8.31 1.88 2.70
CA PHE A 36 8.38 0.49 3.13
C PHE A 36 9.30 0.31 4.34
N ASP A 37 10.39 1.07 4.40
CA ASP A 37 11.32 1.07 5.53
C ASP A 37 10.66 1.71 6.77
N GLN A 38 9.96 2.84 6.60
CA GLN A 38 9.21 3.48 7.68
C GLN A 38 8.12 2.58 8.26
N LEU A 39 7.44 1.79 7.41
CA LEU A 39 6.47 0.79 7.85
C LEU A 39 7.15 -0.40 8.55
N ALA A 40 8.38 -0.75 8.18
CA ALA A 40 9.16 -1.77 8.88
C ALA A 40 9.54 -1.38 10.30
N ASP A 41 9.60 -0.09 10.60
CA ASP A 41 9.85 0.43 11.94
C ASP A 41 8.55 0.66 12.76
N SER A 42 7.38 0.39 12.18
CA SER A 42 6.09 0.61 12.85
C SER A 42 5.76 -0.47 13.89
N HIS A 43 4.73 -0.23 14.71
CA HIS A 43 4.22 -1.23 15.64
C HIS A 43 3.17 -2.12 14.96
N TYR A 44 3.63 -2.95 14.02
CA TYR A 44 2.77 -3.88 13.28
C TYR A 44 2.62 -5.24 13.98
N ILE A 45 1.52 -5.94 13.72
CA ILE A 45 1.24 -7.32 14.13
C ILE A 45 1.42 -8.23 12.92
N THR A 46 2.20 -9.30 13.06
CA THR A 46 2.51 -10.23 11.96
C THR A 46 1.46 -11.33 11.85
N HIS A 47 1.13 -11.72 10.61
CA HIS A 47 0.38 -12.92 10.28
C HIS A 47 1.02 -13.61 9.08
N GLY A 48 1.28 -14.92 9.21
CA GLY A 48 2.02 -15.68 8.20
C GLY A 48 3.54 -15.55 8.37
N GLU A 49 4.27 -16.26 7.51
CA GLU A 49 5.74 -16.27 7.45
C GLU A 49 6.15 -16.40 5.98
N SER A 50 6.75 -15.36 5.42
CA SER A 50 7.16 -15.29 4.01
C SER A 50 8.15 -14.14 3.80
N ASP A 51 8.99 -14.29 2.77
CA ASP A 51 9.84 -13.19 2.30
C ASP A 51 9.03 -12.10 1.58
N PHE A 52 7.88 -12.45 1.01
CA PHE A 52 6.97 -11.48 0.40
C PHE A 52 6.11 -10.81 1.47
N ARG A 53 6.50 -9.60 1.87
CA ARG A 53 5.90 -8.85 2.97
C ARG A 53 4.96 -7.77 2.46
N VAL A 54 3.81 -7.64 3.11
CA VAL A 54 2.88 -6.53 2.91
C VAL A 54 2.57 -5.85 4.23
N TYR A 55 2.36 -4.54 4.19
CA TYR A 55 1.94 -3.76 5.36
C TYR A 55 0.54 -3.23 5.13
N ALA A 56 -0.37 -3.48 6.06
CA ALA A 56 -1.76 -3.06 5.94
C ALA A 56 -2.13 -2.14 7.11
N VAL A 57 -2.27 -0.84 6.82
CA VAL A 57 -2.79 0.13 7.78
C VAL A 57 -4.28 -0.12 7.94
N LYS A 58 -4.72 -0.48 9.16
CA LYS A 58 -6.09 -0.91 9.43
C LYS A 58 -6.64 -0.35 10.73
N ASP A 59 -7.95 -0.16 10.74
CA ASP A 59 -8.70 0.28 11.92
C ASP A 59 -9.56 -0.88 12.47
N PRO A 60 -9.71 -1.04 13.79
CA PRO A 60 -10.51 -2.10 14.38
C PRO A 60 -12.02 -1.97 14.14
N HIS A 61 -12.55 -0.76 13.90
CA HIS A 61 -13.97 -0.49 13.66
C HIS A 61 -14.33 -0.44 12.17
N CYS A 62 -13.36 -0.69 11.29
CA CYS A 62 -13.51 -0.66 9.83
C CYS A 62 -14.01 -2.03 9.28
N PRO A 63 -15.24 -2.12 8.73
CA PRO A 63 -15.76 -3.39 8.22
C PRO A 63 -14.96 -3.98 7.06
N ALA A 64 -14.45 -3.12 6.15
CA ALA A 64 -13.59 -3.58 5.05
C ALA A 64 -12.27 -4.18 5.56
N CYS A 65 -11.73 -3.63 6.65
CA CYS A 65 -10.53 -4.12 7.30
C CYS A 65 -10.76 -5.49 7.93
N THR A 66 -11.92 -5.69 8.58
CA THR A 66 -12.35 -7.00 9.10
C THR A 66 -12.50 -8.01 7.98
N ASN A 67 -13.14 -7.65 6.86
CA ASN A 67 -13.30 -8.54 5.72
C ASN A 67 -11.96 -8.96 5.11
N LEU A 68 -11.04 -8.00 4.93
CA LEU A 68 -9.70 -8.27 4.43
C LEU A 68 -8.95 -9.23 5.35
N LYS A 69 -8.91 -8.94 6.66
CA LYS A 69 -8.25 -9.81 7.64
C LYS A 69 -8.84 -11.22 7.62
N ASN A 70 -10.17 -11.34 7.61
CA ASN A 70 -10.83 -12.65 7.53
C ASN A 70 -10.49 -13.40 6.23
N ALA A 71 -10.40 -12.72 5.08
CA ALA A 71 -10.01 -13.36 3.84
C ALA A 71 -8.58 -13.92 3.93
N VAL A 72 -7.65 -13.14 4.46
CA VAL A 72 -6.25 -13.56 4.68
C VAL A 72 -6.18 -14.75 5.63
N GLU A 73 -6.86 -14.69 6.78
CA GLU A 73 -6.88 -15.78 7.77
C GLU A 73 -7.54 -17.07 7.24
N ASN A 74 -8.43 -16.94 6.26
CA ASN A 74 -9.05 -18.07 5.56
C ASN A 74 -8.23 -18.52 4.34
N GLY A 75 -7.00 -18.03 4.17
CA GLY A 75 -6.06 -18.53 3.17
C GLY A 75 -6.18 -17.89 1.79
N ALA A 76 -6.64 -16.64 1.68
CA ALA A 76 -6.67 -15.93 0.41
C ALA A 76 -5.27 -15.68 -0.18
N THR A 77 -4.24 -15.52 0.66
CA THR A 77 -2.86 -15.23 0.25
C THR A 77 -1.85 -16.00 1.13
N PRO A 78 -1.80 -17.34 1.05
CA PRO A 78 -0.97 -18.15 1.94
C PRO A 78 0.54 -17.93 1.76
N SER A 79 0.97 -17.36 0.63
CA SER A 79 2.39 -17.10 0.34
C SER A 79 2.85 -15.71 0.80
N VAL A 80 1.99 -14.93 1.46
CA VAL A 80 2.27 -13.54 1.87
C VAL A 80 2.39 -13.42 3.40
N GLU A 81 3.41 -12.70 3.88
CA GLU A 81 3.50 -12.25 5.27
C GLU A 81 2.78 -10.91 5.43
N TRP A 82 1.68 -10.90 6.17
CA TRP A 82 0.91 -9.69 6.46
C TRP A 82 1.40 -9.02 7.75
N ARG A 83 1.70 -7.73 7.64
CA ARG A 83 2.07 -6.86 8.76
C ARG A 83 0.97 -5.84 8.96
N TRP A 84 0.05 -6.14 9.87
CA TRP A 84 -1.09 -5.29 10.19
C TRP A 84 -0.61 -4.11 11.04
N VAL A 85 -0.78 -2.88 10.56
CA VAL A 85 -0.43 -1.65 11.30
C VAL A 85 -1.72 -1.08 11.91
N PRO A 86 -2.00 -1.30 13.21
CA PRO A 86 -3.25 -0.84 13.82
C PRO A 86 -3.24 0.67 13.98
N VAL A 87 -4.35 1.30 13.59
CA VAL A 87 -4.66 2.72 13.78
C VAL A 87 -6.07 2.86 14.35
N GLY A 88 -6.41 4.05 14.86
CA GLY A 88 -7.75 4.39 15.34
C GLY A 88 -8.27 5.68 14.70
N PHE A 89 -8.71 5.58 13.45
CA PHE A 89 -9.35 6.65 12.68
C PHE A 89 -10.87 6.73 12.89
N LEU A 90 -11.54 5.62 13.21
CA LEU A 90 -12.99 5.51 13.07
C LEU A 90 -13.73 5.39 14.41
N GLY A 91 -14.38 6.47 14.82
CA GLY A 91 -15.29 6.46 15.98
C GLY A 91 -14.59 6.55 17.34
N SER A 92 -15.39 6.72 18.38
CA SER A 92 -14.90 6.74 19.76
C SER A 92 -14.49 5.34 20.18
N GLY A 93 -13.27 5.18 20.69
CA GLY A 93 -12.76 3.90 21.20
C GLY A 93 -11.86 3.13 20.24
N ALA A 94 -11.82 3.46 18.95
CA ALA A 94 -10.97 2.74 17.99
C ALA A 94 -9.48 2.77 18.35
N GLN A 95 -8.98 3.85 18.95
CA GLN A 95 -7.59 3.89 19.43
C GLN A 95 -7.35 2.95 20.61
N ALA A 96 -8.31 2.83 21.53
CA ALA A 96 -8.22 1.91 22.66
C ALA A 96 -8.25 0.46 22.18
N ASP A 97 -9.14 0.14 21.23
CA ASP A 97 -9.23 -1.20 20.66
C ASP A 97 -7.99 -1.55 19.82
N ALA A 98 -7.43 -0.59 19.08
CA ALA A 98 -6.17 -0.78 18.37
C ALA A 98 -4.98 -0.97 19.33
N ALA A 99 -4.99 -0.28 20.48
CA ALA A 99 -3.95 -0.43 21.51
C ALA A 99 -4.00 -1.83 22.11
N ALA A 100 -5.19 -2.30 22.49
CA ALA A 100 -5.39 -3.65 23.00
C ALA A 100 -4.92 -4.72 22.00
N MET A 101 -5.19 -4.54 20.70
CA MET A 101 -4.67 -5.44 19.66
C MET A 101 -3.13 -5.54 19.66
N ILE A 102 -2.43 -4.43 19.89
CA ILE A 102 -0.95 -4.42 19.93
C ILE A 102 -0.46 -5.08 21.22
N GLU A 103 -1.08 -4.78 22.36
CA GLU A 103 -0.73 -5.33 23.68
C GLU A 103 -0.95 -6.85 23.75
N ASP A 104 -1.98 -7.36 23.10
CA ASP A 104 -2.25 -8.81 23.03
C ASP A 104 -1.10 -9.58 22.36
N GLU A 105 -0.34 -8.92 21.48
CA GLU A 105 0.71 -9.53 20.66
C GLU A 105 2.13 -9.10 21.07
N LYS A 106 2.26 -8.02 21.85
CA LYS A 106 3.53 -7.40 22.18
C LYS A 106 3.54 -6.88 23.62
N ASP A 107 4.67 -7.04 24.30
CA ASP A 107 4.92 -6.49 25.65
C ASP A 107 5.36 -5.02 25.58
N ILE A 108 4.49 -4.14 25.08
CA ILE A 108 4.69 -2.68 24.96
C ILE A 108 3.42 -1.92 25.33
N ASP A 109 3.52 -0.62 25.60
CA ASP A 109 2.33 0.24 25.80
C ASP A 109 1.59 0.41 24.46
N GLY A 110 0.34 -0.08 24.40
CA GLY A 110 -0.45 -0.07 23.18
C GLY A 110 -0.89 1.32 22.75
N TYR A 111 -1.12 2.24 23.70
CA TYR A 111 -1.56 3.60 23.39
C TYR A 111 -0.43 4.38 22.73
N ASP A 112 0.78 4.35 23.30
CA ASP A 112 1.96 4.98 22.71
C ASP A 112 2.24 4.41 21.31
N ALA A 113 2.12 3.08 21.16
CA ALA A 113 2.30 2.40 19.88
C ALA A 113 1.26 2.83 18.83
N VAL A 114 -0.02 2.95 19.21
CA VAL A 114 -1.07 3.44 18.31
C VAL A 114 -0.84 4.90 17.95
N GLN A 115 -0.43 5.77 18.88
CA GLN A 115 -0.11 7.16 18.55
C GLN A 115 1.04 7.25 17.53
N ALA A 116 2.08 6.43 17.70
CA ALA A 116 3.18 6.36 16.74
C ALA A 116 2.71 5.89 15.35
N ASN A 117 1.88 4.83 15.29
CA ASN A 117 1.29 4.36 14.04
C ASN A 117 0.37 5.41 13.39
N MET A 118 -0.39 6.17 14.20
CA MET A 118 -1.27 7.24 13.71
C MET A 118 -0.47 8.40 13.11
N GLN A 119 0.64 8.80 13.75
CA GLN A 119 1.55 9.80 13.23
C GLN A 119 2.19 9.33 11.92
N LEU A 120 2.71 8.10 11.91
CA LEU A 120 3.27 7.50 10.70
C LEU A 120 2.24 7.48 9.56
N ALA A 121 1.01 7.02 9.81
CA ALA A 121 -0.03 6.98 8.79
C ALA A 121 -0.36 8.38 8.23
N GLN A 122 -0.33 9.42 9.06
CA GLN A 122 -0.48 10.81 8.60
C GLN A 122 0.70 11.26 7.73
N ASP A 123 1.94 10.97 8.14
CA ASP A 123 3.15 11.34 7.41
C ASP A 123 3.26 10.65 6.05
N LEU A 124 2.82 9.39 5.99
CA LEU A 124 2.68 8.61 4.76
C LEU A 124 1.50 9.07 3.89
N GLY A 125 0.64 9.95 4.40
CA GLY A 125 -0.52 10.45 3.67
C GLY A 125 -1.64 9.42 3.51
N VAL A 126 -1.77 8.46 4.42
CA VAL A 126 -2.85 7.47 4.42
C VAL A 126 -4.17 8.20 4.71
N ARG A 127 -5.12 8.10 3.77
CA ARG A 127 -6.43 8.79 3.85
C ARG A 127 -7.60 7.86 4.15
N SER A 128 -7.39 6.56 4.05
CA SER A 128 -8.41 5.55 4.15
C SER A 128 -7.83 4.24 4.65
N VAL A 129 -8.70 3.38 5.17
CA VAL A 129 -8.34 2.03 5.62
C VAL A 129 -9.29 1.00 5.00
N PRO A 130 -8.81 -0.23 4.73
CA PRO A 130 -7.40 -0.61 4.79
C PRO A 130 -6.61 0.03 3.64
N THR A 131 -5.36 0.41 3.90
CA THR A 131 -4.38 0.76 2.85
C THR A 131 -3.23 -0.24 2.94
N VAL A 132 -2.97 -0.95 1.85
CA VAL A 132 -1.99 -2.04 1.78
C VAL A 132 -0.81 -1.59 0.94
N PHE A 133 0.39 -1.62 1.53
CA PHE A 133 1.67 -1.33 0.90
C PHE A 133 2.43 -2.63 0.65
N TYR A 134 3.08 -2.74 -0.49
CA TYR A 134 3.90 -3.89 -0.85
C TYR A 134 5.03 -3.45 -1.78
N ARG A 135 6.03 -4.33 -1.95
CA ARG A 135 7.06 -4.17 -2.97
C ARG A 135 6.75 -5.10 -4.14
N ASP A 136 6.69 -4.58 -5.35
CA ASP A 136 6.44 -5.39 -6.54
C ASP A 136 7.71 -6.14 -7.00
N THR A 137 7.59 -6.91 -8.08
CA THR A 137 8.67 -7.72 -8.65
C THR A 137 9.84 -6.89 -9.20
N ASP A 138 9.60 -5.61 -9.50
CA ASP A 138 10.65 -4.67 -9.94
C ASP A 138 11.35 -3.99 -8.76
N GLY A 139 10.89 -4.27 -7.53
CA GLY A 139 11.42 -3.67 -6.32
C GLY A 139 10.78 -2.33 -5.97
N GLU A 140 9.76 -1.89 -6.71
CA GLU A 140 9.08 -0.62 -6.49
C GLU A 140 8.03 -0.74 -5.39
N VAL A 141 7.92 0.29 -4.55
CA VAL A 141 6.91 0.32 -3.49
C VAL A 141 5.59 0.78 -4.08
N ARG A 142 4.55 -0.03 -3.88
CA ARG A 142 3.18 0.24 -4.35
C ARG A 142 2.19 0.13 -3.22
N PHE A 143 1.02 0.75 -3.41
CA PHE A 143 -0.08 0.61 -2.47
C PHE A 143 -1.43 0.60 -3.14
N PHE A 144 -2.39 -0.08 -2.52
CA PHE A 144 -3.79 0.01 -2.89
C PHE A 144 -4.67 0.22 -1.65
N VAL A 145 -5.89 0.70 -1.88
CA VAL A 145 -6.91 0.87 -0.84
C VAL A 145 -7.93 -0.24 -0.94
N GLY A 146 -8.32 -0.81 0.20
CA GLY A 146 -9.25 -1.94 0.26
C GLY A 146 -8.53 -3.28 0.27
N GLY A 147 -9.14 -4.26 -0.39
CA GLY A 147 -8.73 -5.66 -0.31
C GLY A 147 -9.67 -6.52 -1.12
N ASP A 148 -9.94 -6.10 -2.36
CA ASP A 148 -10.75 -6.90 -3.27
C ASP A 148 -9.98 -8.16 -3.72
N GLN A 149 -10.73 -9.12 -4.26
CA GLN A 149 -10.17 -10.41 -4.67
C GLN A 149 -9.07 -10.24 -5.73
N GLN A 150 -9.22 -9.27 -6.64
CA GLN A 150 -8.23 -9.06 -7.70
C GLN A 150 -6.87 -8.63 -7.13
N ALA A 151 -6.87 -7.74 -6.14
CA ALA A 151 -5.66 -7.31 -5.46
C ALA A 151 -5.01 -8.47 -4.69
N LEU A 152 -5.81 -9.29 -3.99
CA LEU A 152 -5.30 -10.46 -3.26
C LEU A 152 -4.70 -11.51 -4.17
N ASP A 153 -5.38 -11.85 -5.27
CA ASP A 153 -4.89 -12.81 -6.27
C ASP A 153 -3.55 -12.36 -6.88
N ALA A 154 -3.39 -11.04 -7.10
CA ALA A 154 -2.16 -10.48 -7.62
C ALA A 154 -1.01 -10.55 -6.60
N LEU A 155 -1.27 -10.25 -5.32
CA LEU A 155 -0.28 -10.41 -4.25
C LEU A 155 0.18 -11.86 -4.12
N GLU A 156 -0.76 -12.82 -4.11
CA GLU A 156 -0.45 -14.24 -4.01
C GLU A 156 0.41 -14.72 -5.19
N ARG A 157 0.07 -14.29 -6.40
CA ARG A 157 0.85 -14.62 -7.60
C ARG A 157 2.28 -14.11 -7.49
N MET A 158 2.48 -12.84 -7.13
CA MET A 158 3.84 -12.27 -6.98
C MET A 158 4.63 -12.95 -5.86
N ALA A 159 3.95 -13.33 -4.78
CA ALA A 159 4.58 -14.00 -3.64
C ALA A 159 4.95 -15.47 -3.91
N SER A 160 4.39 -16.07 -4.95
CA SER A 160 4.61 -17.47 -5.33
C SER A 160 5.66 -17.67 -6.43
N GLU A 161 6.23 -16.58 -6.95
CA GLU A 161 7.27 -16.57 -8.00
C GLU A 161 8.68 -16.74 -7.41
#